data_AF-A0A1W1VSN5-F1
#
_entry.id   AF-A0A1W1VSN5-F1
#
_cell.length_a   1.000
_cell.length_b   1.000
_cell.length_c   1.000
_cell.angle_alpha   90.00
_cell.angle_beta   90.00
_cell.angle_gamma   90.00
#
_symmetry.space_group_name_H-M   'P 1'
#
loop_
_entity.id
_entity.type
_entity.pdbx_description
1 polymer ?
#
loop_
_entity_poly.entity_id
_entity_poly.type
_entity_poly.pdbx_seq_one_letter_code
_entity_poly.pdbx_strand_id
1 'polypeptide(L)'
;MRRGAWLVALLPVTAGASDLDDLTAVLRQARTHTARGTVEVSVFFPPREVPTRLASVLPTVPFRPALLGKNFNVTQQPASPVAGRDVTRFALVPKVGQAARWTLWVDRTWNVPLAFEERMPDGTLARRATFTQIEPRLAARTLKVPGVPSGLGAALRAALPGLRPPPGFVPTAVATRKAGGLEVTLGDGANVLALVLAPRSVRAAPGVASRQVGGRFVWLVGNLPGTDLQAALSGIRRVDDTPLGTFLPPTDSKD
;
A
#
# COMPACT_ATOMS: atom_id res chain seq x y z
N MET A 1 -9.96 -39.62 46.22
CA MET A 1 -10.68 -38.49 45.61
C MET A 1 -9.82 -37.91 44.48
N ARG A 2 -10.21 -38.16 43.23
CA ARG A 2 -9.46 -37.75 42.02
C ARG A 2 -9.77 -36.27 41.71
N ARG A 3 -8.76 -35.41 41.70
CA ARG A 3 -8.87 -34.02 41.22
C ARG A 3 -8.66 -34.02 39.71
N GLY A 4 -9.72 -33.71 38.96
CA GLY A 4 -9.66 -33.55 37.51
C GLY A 4 -9.06 -32.20 37.14
N ALA A 5 -7.97 -32.23 36.37
CA ALA A 5 -7.41 -31.06 35.71
C ALA A 5 -8.20 -30.81 34.41
N TRP A 6 -8.87 -29.66 34.32
CA TRP A 6 -9.47 -29.19 33.07
C TRP A 6 -8.41 -28.43 32.28
N LEU A 7 -7.92 -29.05 31.21
CA LEU A 7 -7.16 -28.37 30.16
C LEU A 7 -8.14 -27.62 29.26
N VAL A 8 -8.13 -26.29 29.35
CA VAL A 8 -8.77 -25.42 28.37
C VAL A 8 -7.86 -25.38 27.13
N ALA A 9 -8.27 -26.09 26.07
CA ALA A 9 -7.63 -26.00 24.77
C ALA A 9 -8.00 -24.67 24.11
N LEU A 10 -7.04 -23.76 23.99
CA LEU A 10 -7.14 -22.57 23.15
C LEU A 10 -7.03 -23.01 21.68
N LEU A 11 -8.16 -23.08 20.99
CA LEU A 11 -8.18 -23.34 19.55
C LEU A 11 -7.62 -22.11 18.80
N PRO A 12 -6.71 -22.30 17.83
CA PRO A 12 -6.27 -21.21 16.97
C PRO A 12 -7.43 -20.79 16.07
N VAL A 13 -7.77 -19.50 16.08
CA VAL A 13 -8.69 -18.91 15.10
C VAL A 13 -8.03 -18.99 13.73
N THR A 14 -8.47 -19.95 12.91
CA THR A 14 -8.06 -20.06 11.51
C THR A 14 -8.72 -18.93 10.73
N ALA A 15 -7.93 -17.90 10.40
CA ALA A 15 -8.31 -16.88 9.43
C ALA A 15 -8.56 -17.55 8.07
N GLY A 16 -9.79 -17.45 7.57
CA GLY A 16 -10.25 -18.20 6.39
C GLY A 16 -10.12 -17.40 5.10
N ALA A 17 -10.13 -18.10 3.96
CA ALA A 17 -10.31 -17.49 2.65
C ALA A 17 -11.55 -16.56 2.60
N SER A 18 -12.55 -16.84 3.44
CA SER A 18 -13.73 -15.99 3.68
C SER A 18 -13.40 -14.54 4.00
N ASP A 19 -12.42 -14.27 4.88
CA ASP A 19 -12.13 -12.90 5.34
C ASP A 19 -11.53 -12.05 4.22
N LEU A 20 -10.76 -12.68 3.32
CA LEU A 20 -10.21 -12.04 2.13
C LEU A 20 -11.31 -11.77 1.10
N ASP A 21 -12.25 -12.69 0.93
CA ASP A 21 -13.37 -12.52 0.01
C ASP A 21 -14.30 -11.38 0.47
N ASP A 22 -14.59 -11.31 1.77
CA ASP A 22 -15.35 -10.21 2.38
C ASP A 22 -14.65 -8.87 2.20
N LEU A 23 -13.34 -8.79 2.48
CA LEU A 23 -12.56 -7.59 2.21
C LEU A 23 -12.55 -7.24 0.71
N THR A 24 -12.50 -8.23 -0.18
CA THR A 24 -12.54 -7.99 -1.63
C THR A 24 -13.87 -7.40 -2.06
N ALA A 25 -14.98 -7.82 -1.45
CA ALA A 25 -16.30 -7.24 -1.66
C ALA A 25 -16.35 -5.77 -1.19
N VAL A 26 -15.80 -5.46 -0.01
CA VAL A 26 -15.64 -4.08 0.49
C VAL A 26 -14.87 -3.22 -0.50
N LEU A 27 -13.72 -3.69 -0.97
CA LEU A 27 -12.86 -2.95 -1.88
C LEU A 27 -13.53 -2.73 -3.25
N ARG A 28 -14.38 -3.66 -3.69
CA ARG A 28 -15.21 -3.50 -4.90
C ARG A 28 -16.27 -2.43 -4.70
N GLN A 29 -16.99 -2.47 -3.58
CA GLN A 29 -18.02 -1.47 -3.24
C GLN A 29 -17.42 -0.06 -3.11
N ALA A 30 -16.26 0.05 -2.46
CA ALA A 30 -15.53 1.31 -2.32
C ALA A 30 -15.03 1.90 -3.65
N ARG A 31 -15.06 1.17 -4.77
CA ARG A 31 -14.73 1.74 -6.09
C ARG A 31 -15.89 2.56 -6.67
N THR A 32 -17.11 2.22 -6.32
CA THR A 32 -18.34 2.83 -6.84
C THR A 32 -19.03 3.74 -5.84
N HIS A 33 -18.76 3.56 -4.54
CA HIS A 33 -19.38 4.33 -3.46
C HIS A 33 -18.35 4.81 -2.43
N THR A 34 -18.69 5.89 -1.74
CA THR A 34 -17.93 6.42 -0.60
C THR A 34 -18.85 7.09 0.40
N ALA A 35 -18.52 6.99 1.68
CA ALA A 35 -19.08 7.88 2.69
C ALA A 35 -18.51 9.30 2.49
N ARG A 36 -19.24 10.30 2.99
CA ARG A 36 -18.86 11.71 3.09
C ARG A 36 -19.12 12.21 4.51
N GLY A 37 -18.49 13.31 4.88
CA GLY A 37 -18.62 13.92 6.21
C GLY A 37 -17.31 14.58 6.63
N THR A 38 -16.96 14.50 7.89
CA THR A 38 -15.70 15.06 8.42
C THR A 38 -14.72 13.93 8.70
N VAL A 39 -13.57 13.94 8.05
CA VAL A 39 -12.49 12.97 8.23
C VAL A 39 -11.28 13.66 8.84
N GLU A 40 -10.79 13.14 9.96
CA GLU A 40 -9.46 13.47 10.46
C GLU A 40 -8.43 12.59 9.75
N VAL A 41 -7.44 13.21 9.10
CA VAL A 41 -6.36 12.54 8.38
C VAL A 41 -5.03 12.93 9.00
N SER A 42 -4.34 11.96 9.58
CA SER A 42 -3.03 12.11 10.21
C SER A 42 -1.96 11.33 9.46
N VAL A 43 -0.89 11.99 9.02
CA VAL A 43 0.23 11.40 8.28
C VAL A 43 1.54 11.73 9.01
N PHE A 44 2.15 10.71 9.60
CA PHE A 44 3.40 10.80 10.36
C PHE A 44 4.61 10.31 9.56
N PHE A 45 4.38 9.58 8.47
CA PHE A 45 5.43 9.17 7.55
C PHE A 45 5.10 9.53 6.09
N PRO A 46 6.03 10.17 5.35
CA PRO A 46 7.26 10.79 5.87
C PRO A 46 6.92 11.88 6.91
N PRO A 47 7.85 12.24 7.82
CA PRO A 47 7.60 13.23 8.87
C PRO A 47 7.10 14.57 8.31
N ARG A 48 6.14 15.18 9.02
CA ARG A 48 5.52 16.47 8.66
C ARG A 48 5.42 17.36 9.91
N GLU A 49 5.57 18.66 9.71
CA GLU A 49 5.36 19.65 10.79
C GLU A 49 3.89 19.67 11.26
N VAL A 50 2.94 19.63 10.32
CA VAL A 50 1.51 19.52 10.59
C VAL A 50 1.01 18.18 10.04
N PRO A 51 1.00 17.12 10.87
CA PRO A 51 0.65 15.78 10.40
C PRO A 51 -0.85 15.61 10.17
N THR A 52 -1.69 16.42 10.81
CA THR A 52 -3.15 16.23 10.85
C THR A 52 -3.89 17.32 10.08
N ARG A 53 -4.89 16.91 9.30
CA ARG A 53 -5.81 17.80 8.56
C ARG A 53 -7.20 17.20 8.46
N LEU A 54 -8.18 18.05 8.15
CA LEU A 54 -9.54 17.61 7.84
C LEU A 54 -9.74 17.37 6.35
N ALA A 55 -10.62 16.43 6.01
CA ALA A 55 -11.07 16.15 4.65
C ALA A 55 -12.56 15.78 4.65
N SER A 56 -13.21 15.86 3.48
CA SER A 56 -14.63 15.50 3.34
C SER A 56 -14.87 14.02 3.03
N VAL A 57 -13.81 13.29 2.68
CA VAL A 57 -13.83 11.87 2.30
C VAL A 57 -12.54 11.20 2.77
N LEU A 58 -12.59 9.88 2.97
CA LEU A 58 -11.37 9.12 3.27
C LEU A 58 -10.38 9.22 2.10
N PRO A 59 -9.07 9.42 2.39
CA PRO A 59 -8.05 9.30 1.38
C PRO A 59 -8.08 7.92 0.71
N THR A 60 -7.80 7.88 -0.59
CA THR A 60 -7.78 6.62 -1.32
C THR A 60 -6.50 5.85 -1.00
N VAL A 61 -6.66 4.57 -0.65
CA VAL A 61 -5.56 3.59 -0.60
C VAL A 61 -5.68 2.70 -1.84
N PRO A 62 -4.64 2.58 -2.68
CA PRO A 62 -4.72 1.89 -3.97
C PRO A 62 -4.63 0.37 -3.81
N PHE A 63 -5.59 -0.22 -3.10
CA PHE A 63 -5.61 -1.67 -2.85
C PHE A 63 -5.76 -2.48 -4.14
N ARG A 64 -4.97 -3.55 -4.27
CA ARG A 64 -5.01 -4.51 -5.39
C ARG A 64 -5.37 -5.90 -4.86
N PRO A 65 -6.66 -6.34 -4.95
CA PRO A 65 -7.14 -7.57 -4.31
C PRO A 65 -6.33 -8.83 -4.63
N ALA A 66 -5.92 -9.02 -5.89
CA ALA A 66 -5.13 -10.18 -6.29
C ALA A 66 -3.76 -10.25 -5.58
N LEU A 67 -3.13 -9.09 -5.34
CA LEU A 67 -1.86 -9.03 -4.60
C LEU A 67 -2.08 -9.12 -3.09
N LEU A 68 -3.21 -8.61 -2.58
CA LEU A 68 -3.59 -8.80 -1.17
C LEU A 68 -3.67 -10.28 -0.80
N GLY A 69 -4.41 -11.08 -1.59
CA GLY A 69 -4.53 -12.51 -1.32
C GLY A 69 -3.20 -13.26 -1.38
N LYS A 70 -2.29 -12.81 -2.26
CA LYS A 70 -0.95 -13.39 -2.36
C LYS A 70 -0.07 -13.02 -1.17
N ASN A 71 -0.07 -11.76 -0.75
CA ASN A 71 0.97 -11.20 0.09
C ASN A 71 0.55 -10.91 1.54
N PHE A 72 -0.74 -10.94 1.88
CA PHE A 72 -1.26 -10.59 3.21
C PHE A 72 -2.13 -11.68 3.80
N ASN A 73 -1.98 -11.89 5.11
CA ASN A 73 -2.99 -12.54 5.94
C ASN A 73 -4.05 -11.49 6.28
N VAL A 74 -5.30 -11.81 5.97
CA VAL A 74 -6.46 -10.97 6.27
C VAL A 74 -7.24 -11.61 7.40
N THR A 75 -7.57 -10.84 8.42
CA THR A 75 -8.35 -11.29 9.57
C THR A 75 -9.47 -10.31 9.84
N GLN A 76 -10.67 -10.83 10.02
CA GLN A 76 -11.85 -10.06 10.38
C GLN A 76 -12.12 -10.15 11.89
N GLN A 77 -12.46 -9.01 12.51
CA GLN A 77 -12.79 -8.92 13.93
C GLN A 77 -13.90 -7.88 14.19
N PRO A 78 -14.73 -8.06 15.22
CA PRO A 78 -15.58 -6.99 15.74
C PRO A 78 -14.74 -5.78 16.17
N ALA A 79 -15.31 -4.58 16.09
CA ALA A 79 -14.69 -3.36 16.59
C ALA A 79 -15.74 -2.36 17.08
N SER A 80 -15.29 -1.42 17.90
CA SER A 80 -16.11 -0.31 18.37
C SER A 80 -16.61 0.54 17.18
N PRO A 81 -17.81 1.14 17.28
CA PRO A 81 -18.37 1.99 16.24
C PRO A 81 -17.44 3.14 15.82
N VAL A 82 -17.49 3.52 14.54
CA VAL A 82 -16.81 4.71 13.98
C VAL A 82 -17.87 5.73 13.60
N ALA A 83 -17.76 6.95 14.14
CA ALA A 83 -18.72 8.03 13.94
C ALA A 83 -20.18 7.58 14.12
N GLY A 84 -20.44 6.79 15.18
CA GLY A 84 -21.76 6.29 15.55
C GLY A 84 -22.27 5.12 14.68
N ARG A 85 -21.45 4.56 13.80
CA ARG A 85 -21.84 3.44 12.92
C ARG A 85 -21.11 2.17 13.28
N ASP A 86 -21.83 1.05 13.30
CA ASP A 86 -21.26 -0.27 13.57
C ASP A 86 -20.29 -0.69 12.47
N VAL A 87 -19.11 -1.14 12.89
CA VAL A 87 -18.05 -1.51 11.97
C VAL A 87 -17.51 -2.91 12.22
N THR A 88 -16.94 -3.45 11.17
CA THR A 88 -16.07 -4.61 11.19
C THR A 88 -14.64 -4.16 10.94
N ARG A 89 -13.69 -4.69 11.72
CA ARG A 89 -12.27 -4.41 11.56
C ARG A 89 -11.62 -5.51 10.74
N PHE A 90 -10.91 -5.13 9.69
CA PHE A 90 -10.02 -5.99 8.92
C PHE A 90 -8.57 -5.66 9.24
N ALA A 91 -7.81 -6.62 9.74
CA ALA A 91 -6.38 -6.51 9.91
C ALA A 91 -5.66 -7.27 8.79
N LEU A 92 -4.75 -6.58 8.10
CA LEU A 92 -3.95 -7.06 6.99
C LEU A 92 -2.49 -7.07 7.44
N VAL A 93 -1.92 -8.26 7.59
CA VAL A 93 -0.53 -8.47 8.01
C VAL A 93 0.25 -9.09 6.86
N PRO A 94 1.39 -8.51 6.43
CA PRO A 94 2.22 -9.12 5.40
C PRO A 94 2.62 -10.55 5.79
N LYS A 95 2.55 -11.48 4.83
CA LYS A 95 2.97 -12.88 5.02
C LYS A 95 4.49 -13.02 5.11
N VAL A 96 5.22 -12.10 4.50
CA VAL A 96 6.68 -12.12 4.38
C VAL A 96 7.24 -10.70 4.44
N GLY A 97 8.49 -10.58 4.90
CA GLY A 97 9.21 -9.31 4.94
C GLY A 97 8.69 -8.32 5.99
N GLN A 98 9.12 -7.07 5.85
CA GLN A 98 8.86 -5.98 6.80
C GLN A 98 8.02 -4.87 6.18
N ALA A 99 7.03 -5.22 5.34
CA ALA A 99 6.09 -4.24 4.79
C ALA A 99 5.15 -3.71 5.89
N ALA A 100 4.55 -2.54 5.67
CA ALA A 100 3.62 -1.97 6.63
C ALA A 100 2.34 -2.80 6.75
N ARG A 101 1.79 -2.81 7.96
CA ARG A 101 0.53 -3.47 8.33
C ARG A 101 -0.62 -2.50 8.17
N TRP A 102 -1.77 -3.06 7.82
CA TRP A 102 -2.97 -2.30 7.51
C TRP A 102 -4.11 -2.69 8.43
N THR A 103 -4.88 -1.72 8.91
CA THR A 103 -6.17 -1.96 9.56
C THR A 103 -7.22 -1.11 8.87
N LEU A 104 -8.36 -1.70 8.53
CA LEU A 104 -9.52 -0.99 8.00
C LEU A 104 -10.71 -1.21 8.95
N TRP A 105 -11.51 -0.16 9.14
CA TRP A 105 -12.81 -0.26 9.78
C TRP A 105 -13.87 0.00 8.72
N VAL A 106 -14.76 -0.97 8.54
CA VAL A 106 -15.71 -1.02 7.44
C VAL A 106 -17.11 -1.00 8.02
N ASP A 107 -17.96 -0.11 7.50
CA ASP A 107 -19.37 -0.05 7.86
C ASP A 107 -20.08 -1.38 7.57
N ARG A 108 -20.77 -1.94 8.56
CA ARG A 108 -21.47 -3.22 8.38
C ARG A 108 -22.66 -3.15 7.43
N THR A 109 -23.27 -1.98 7.30
CA THR A 109 -24.49 -1.80 6.49
C THR A 109 -24.17 -1.41 5.06
N TRP A 110 -23.24 -0.47 4.87
CA TRP A 110 -22.88 0.09 3.57
C TRP A 110 -21.72 -0.64 2.90
N ASN A 111 -20.98 -1.46 3.65
CA ASN A 111 -19.84 -2.21 3.17
C ASN A 111 -18.74 -1.33 2.55
N VAL A 112 -18.51 -0.15 3.14
CA VAL A 112 -17.45 0.80 2.73
C VAL A 112 -16.53 1.13 3.91
N PRO A 113 -15.24 1.45 3.67
CA PRO A 113 -14.35 1.89 4.73
C PRO A 113 -14.81 3.20 5.37
N LEU A 114 -14.74 3.27 6.70
CA LEU A 114 -14.96 4.47 7.52
C LEU A 114 -13.69 4.93 8.25
N ALA A 115 -12.70 4.06 8.40
CA ALA A 115 -11.38 4.43 8.86
C ALA A 115 -10.31 3.48 8.33
N PHE A 116 -9.05 3.91 8.36
CA PHE A 116 -7.90 3.05 8.20
C PHE A 116 -6.70 3.51 9.02
N GLU A 117 -5.79 2.57 9.27
CA GLU A 117 -4.46 2.79 9.81
C GLU A 117 -3.42 2.02 9.00
N GLU A 118 -2.26 2.66 8.81
CA GLU A 118 -1.01 2.04 8.40
C GLU A 118 -0.06 2.07 9.58
N ARG A 119 0.53 0.91 9.91
CA ARG A 119 1.56 0.81 10.92
C ARG A 119 2.81 0.20 10.35
N MET A 120 3.95 0.76 10.74
CA MET A 120 5.24 0.18 10.48
C MET A 120 5.39 -1.19 11.15
N PRO A 121 6.37 -2.00 10.72
CA PRO A 121 6.59 -3.33 11.30
C PRO A 121 6.84 -3.34 12.81
N ASP A 122 7.44 -2.26 13.32
CA ASP A 122 7.67 -1.98 14.74
C ASP A 122 6.41 -1.53 15.50
N GLY A 123 5.28 -1.35 14.80
CA GLY A 123 4.01 -0.88 15.34
C GLY A 123 3.81 0.64 15.28
N THR A 124 4.82 1.41 14.89
CA THR A 124 4.75 2.87 14.78
C THR A 124 3.67 3.28 13.79
N LEU A 125 2.82 4.26 14.15
CA LEU A 125 1.74 4.74 13.29
C LEU A 125 2.31 5.58 12.15
N ALA A 126 2.08 5.17 10.90
CA ALA A 126 2.55 5.89 9.71
C ALA A 126 1.46 6.82 9.14
N ARG A 127 0.23 6.32 9.02
CA ARG A 127 -0.94 7.14 8.67
C ARG A 127 -2.21 6.61 9.31
N ARG A 128 -3.13 7.51 9.62
CA ARG A 128 -4.49 7.23 10.06
C ARG A 128 -5.46 8.14 9.32
N ALA A 129 -6.60 7.62 8.93
CA ALA A 129 -7.74 8.45 8.55
C ALA A 129 -9.00 7.88 9.18
N THR A 130 -9.83 8.71 9.78
CA THR A 130 -11.09 8.27 10.41
C THR A 130 -12.17 9.32 10.25
N PHE A 131 -13.40 8.90 9.93
CA PHE A 131 -14.54 9.79 10.06
C PHE A 131 -14.77 10.12 11.53
N THR A 132 -15.03 11.40 11.81
CA THR A 132 -15.55 11.91 13.08
C THR A 132 -17.03 12.23 12.98
N GLN A 133 -17.52 12.54 11.77
CA GLN A 133 -18.93 12.74 11.43
C GLN A 133 -19.20 12.16 10.04
N ILE A 134 -20.36 11.57 9.82
CA ILE A 134 -20.74 10.92 8.57
C ILE A 134 -22.12 11.43 8.12
N GLU A 135 -22.22 11.82 6.84
CA GLU A 135 -23.48 12.12 6.19
C GLU A 135 -24.37 10.87 6.12
N PRO A 136 -25.71 10.99 6.20
CA PRO A 136 -26.61 9.83 6.33
C PRO A 136 -26.71 8.96 5.06
N ARG A 137 -26.02 9.30 3.96
CA ARG A 137 -26.10 8.59 2.68
C ARG A 137 -24.72 8.44 2.03
N LEU A 138 -24.56 7.38 1.26
CA LEU A 138 -23.39 7.19 0.40
C LEU A 138 -23.46 8.11 -0.82
N ALA A 139 -22.28 8.56 -1.26
CA ALA A 139 -22.10 9.21 -2.54
C ALA A 139 -21.52 8.22 -3.56
N ALA A 140 -22.01 8.29 -4.80
CA ALA A 140 -21.39 7.59 -5.92
C ALA A 140 -19.99 8.18 -6.21
N ARG A 141 -19.07 7.33 -6.64
CA ARG A 141 -17.75 7.72 -7.16
C ARG A 141 -17.26 6.72 -8.19
N THR A 142 -16.20 7.08 -8.92
CA THR A 142 -15.49 6.16 -9.81
C THR A 142 -14.01 6.16 -9.48
N LEU A 143 -13.54 5.12 -8.80
CA LEU A 143 -12.11 4.90 -8.58
C LEU A 143 -11.55 3.89 -9.59
N LYS A 144 -10.64 4.35 -10.44
CA LYS A 144 -9.89 3.48 -11.35
C LYS A 144 -8.67 2.91 -10.65
N VAL A 145 -8.54 1.57 -10.64
CA VAL A 145 -7.30 0.87 -10.25
C VAL A 145 -6.81 0.13 -11.49
N PRO A 146 -5.80 0.66 -12.22
CA PRO A 146 -5.28 0.02 -13.42
C PRO A 146 -4.79 -1.40 -13.13
N GLY A 147 -4.98 -2.32 -14.07
CA GLY A 147 -4.35 -3.63 -14.03
C GLY A 147 -2.82 -3.52 -13.99
N VAL A 148 -2.14 -4.56 -13.51
CA VAL A 148 -0.68 -4.63 -13.60
C VAL A 148 -0.32 -4.93 -15.06
N PRO A 149 0.48 -4.09 -15.75
CA PRO A 149 0.83 -4.32 -17.14
C PRO A 149 1.61 -5.63 -17.32
N SER A 150 1.19 -6.46 -18.28
CA SER A 150 1.91 -7.68 -18.65
C SER A 150 3.31 -7.34 -19.15
N GLY A 151 4.31 -8.14 -18.77
CA GLY A 151 5.70 -7.94 -19.22
C GLY A 151 6.48 -6.86 -18.47
N LEU A 152 5.82 -5.98 -17.70
CA LEU A 152 6.51 -4.92 -16.95
C LEU A 152 7.57 -5.47 -15.98
N GLY A 153 7.29 -6.60 -15.34
CA GLY A 153 8.27 -7.28 -14.48
C GLY A 153 9.53 -7.73 -15.23
N ALA A 154 9.40 -8.18 -16.47
CA ALA A 154 10.54 -8.57 -17.30
C ALA A 154 11.33 -7.35 -17.78
N ALA A 155 10.63 -6.31 -18.23
CA ALA A 155 11.23 -5.04 -18.61
C ALA A 155 12.04 -4.41 -17.47
N LEU A 156 11.51 -4.41 -16.25
CA LEU A 156 12.23 -3.91 -15.09
C LEU A 156 13.52 -4.70 -14.79
N ARG A 157 13.49 -6.03 -14.92
CA ARG A 157 14.70 -6.87 -14.74
C ARG A 157 15.75 -6.62 -15.82
N ALA A 158 15.33 -6.38 -17.06
CA ALA A 158 16.24 -6.02 -18.14
C ALA A 158 16.87 -4.64 -17.92
N ALA A 159 16.07 -3.70 -17.44
CA ALA A 159 16.46 -2.32 -17.15
C ALA A 159 17.44 -2.19 -15.97
N LEU A 160 17.21 -2.97 -14.91
CA LEU A 160 17.96 -2.95 -13.66
C LEU A 160 18.40 -4.37 -13.24
N PRO A 161 19.30 -5.02 -14.00
CA PRO A 161 19.73 -6.37 -13.66
C PRO A 161 20.44 -6.38 -12.30
N GLY A 162 19.97 -7.28 -11.43
CA GLY A 162 20.42 -7.40 -10.04
C GLY A 162 19.57 -6.61 -9.03
N LEU A 163 18.55 -5.86 -9.47
CA LEU A 163 17.51 -5.34 -8.58
C LEU A 163 16.81 -6.51 -7.88
N ARG A 164 16.64 -6.40 -6.57
CA ARG A 164 15.88 -7.36 -5.75
C ARG A 164 14.73 -6.61 -5.08
N PRO A 165 13.52 -6.55 -5.67
CA PRO A 165 12.39 -5.89 -5.03
C PRO A 165 12.15 -6.46 -3.63
N PRO A 166 11.74 -5.63 -2.64
CA PRO A 166 11.36 -6.14 -1.34
C PRO A 166 10.28 -7.24 -1.46
N PRO A 167 10.23 -8.22 -0.54
CA PRO A 167 9.32 -9.36 -0.65
C PRO A 167 7.87 -8.94 -0.90
N GLY A 168 7.22 -9.61 -1.86
CA GLY A 168 5.82 -9.34 -2.24
C GLY A 168 5.62 -8.15 -3.20
N PHE A 169 6.58 -7.23 -3.32
CA PHE A 169 6.47 -6.08 -4.22
C PHE A 169 6.74 -6.47 -5.67
N VAL A 170 5.82 -6.06 -6.54
CA VAL A 170 5.93 -6.21 -8.01
C VAL A 170 5.73 -4.86 -8.68
N PRO A 171 6.31 -4.62 -9.87
CA PRO A 171 6.05 -3.38 -10.59
C PRO A 171 4.61 -3.35 -11.11
N THR A 172 3.96 -2.20 -10.97
CA THR A 172 2.53 -2.02 -11.25
C THR A 172 2.21 -0.84 -12.14
N ALA A 173 3.14 0.09 -12.35
CA ALA A 173 3.03 1.20 -13.28
C ALA A 173 4.42 1.78 -13.60
N VAL A 174 4.50 2.52 -14.71
CA VAL A 174 5.66 3.34 -15.09
C VAL A 174 5.15 4.72 -15.49
N ALA A 175 5.86 5.77 -15.10
CA ALA A 175 5.57 7.14 -15.48
C ALA A 175 6.86 7.94 -15.74
N THR A 176 6.76 8.96 -16.58
CA THR A 176 7.80 9.99 -16.70
C THR A 176 7.74 10.94 -15.52
N ARG A 177 8.90 11.44 -15.09
CA ARG A 177 8.99 12.42 -14.02
C ARG A 177 9.21 13.82 -14.58
N LYS A 178 8.50 14.81 -14.01
CA LYS A 178 8.71 16.24 -14.34
C LYS A 178 10.16 16.70 -14.15
N ALA A 179 10.84 16.16 -13.14
CA ALA A 179 12.23 16.49 -12.84
C ALA A 179 13.26 15.68 -13.66
N GLY A 180 12.80 14.94 -14.68
CA GLY A 180 13.59 14.03 -15.50
C GLY A 180 13.66 12.60 -14.95
N GLY A 181 13.81 11.66 -15.86
CA GLY A 181 13.87 10.22 -15.58
C GLY A 181 12.52 9.53 -15.50
N LEU A 182 12.53 8.27 -15.04
CA LEU A 182 11.34 7.41 -14.92
C LEU A 182 11.06 7.06 -13.46
N GLU A 183 9.78 6.90 -13.15
CA GLU A 183 9.29 6.31 -11.91
C GLU A 183 8.58 4.99 -12.22
N VAL A 184 8.98 3.93 -11.54
CA VAL A 184 8.30 2.63 -11.54
C VAL A 184 7.62 2.47 -10.19
N THR A 185 6.30 2.33 -10.19
CA THR A 185 5.52 2.07 -8.97
C THR A 185 5.60 0.59 -8.64
N LEU A 186 6.21 0.23 -7.52
CA LEU A 186 6.17 -1.13 -6.97
C LEU A 186 5.04 -1.24 -5.94
N GLY A 187 4.31 -2.35 -5.92
CA GLY A 187 3.27 -2.59 -4.93
C GLY A 187 3.12 -4.05 -4.54
N ASP A 188 2.73 -4.29 -3.29
CA ASP A 188 2.47 -5.62 -2.73
C ASP A 188 0.97 -5.92 -2.56
N GLY A 189 0.10 -4.96 -2.89
CA GLY A 189 -1.34 -5.05 -2.72
C GLY A 189 -1.95 -3.95 -1.84
N ALA A 190 -1.18 -3.41 -0.90
CA ALA A 190 -1.59 -2.28 -0.05
C ALA A 190 -0.51 -1.19 0.03
N ASN A 191 0.74 -1.63 0.14
CA ASN A 191 1.91 -0.77 0.24
C ASN A 191 2.43 -0.44 -1.16
N VAL A 192 3.04 0.74 -1.28
CA VAL A 192 3.58 1.26 -2.54
C VAL A 192 4.99 1.79 -2.29
N LEU A 193 5.91 1.48 -3.20
CA LEU A 193 7.23 2.08 -3.28
C LEU A 193 7.39 2.76 -4.64
N ALA A 194 8.08 3.90 -4.67
CA ALA A 194 8.53 4.53 -5.90
C ALA A 194 9.98 4.13 -6.16
N LEU A 195 10.23 3.39 -7.24
CA LEU A 195 11.56 3.11 -7.75
C LEU A 195 11.84 4.10 -8.88
N VAL A 196 12.85 4.95 -8.71
CA VAL A 196 13.11 6.05 -9.64
C VAL A 196 14.48 5.86 -10.28
N LEU A 197 14.53 6.04 -11.61
CA LEU A 197 15.74 6.11 -12.42
C LEU A 197 15.94 7.58 -12.80
N ALA A 198 16.99 8.23 -12.31
CA ALA A 198 17.18 9.68 -12.44
C ALA A 198 18.62 10.07 -12.79
N PRO A 199 18.83 11.27 -13.38
CA PRO A 199 20.16 11.82 -13.61
C PRO A 199 20.81 12.38 -12.34
N ARG A 200 20.02 12.66 -11.30
CA ARG A 200 20.48 13.23 -10.03
C ARG A 200 20.04 12.37 -8.85
N SER A 201 20.85 12.38 -7.80
CA SER A 201 20.51 11.72 -6.54
C SER A 201 19.38 12.45 -5.81
N VAL A 202 18.96 11.85 -4.70
CA VAL A 202 17.99 12.36 -3.74
C VAL A 202 18.66 12.62 -2.40
N ARG A 203 18.12 13.57 -1.63
CA ARG A 203 18.50 13.79 -0.24
C ARG A 203 18.21 12.54 0.60
N ALA A 204 19.16 12.15 1.43
CA ALA A 204 18.94 11.09 2.41
C ALA A 204 17.83 11.48 3.40
N ALA A 205 16.90 10.56 3.63
CA ALA A 205 15.78 10.71 4.54
C ALA A 205 15.26 9.32 4.96
N PRO A 206 14.50 9.20 6.06
CA PRO A 206 13.76 7.98 6.38
C PRO A 206 12.91 7.53 5.18
N GLY A 207 12.97 6.24 4.85
CA GLY A 207 12.26 5.69 3.70
C GLY A 207 12.89 5.94 2.35
N VAL A 208 14.13 6.42 2.28
CA VAL A 208 14.83 6.70 1.03
C VAL A 208 16.15 5.93 1.00
N ALA A 209 16.34 5.12 -0.05
CA ALA A 209 17.64 4.56 -0.42
C ALA A 209 18.01 5.05 -1.83
N SER A 210 19.29 5.29 -2.06
CA SER A 210 19.84 5.71 -3.36
C SER A 210 21.11 4.94 -3.67
N ARG A 211 21.34 4.63 -4.95
CA ARG A 211 22.54 3.99 -5.47
C ARG A 211 22.90 4.62 -6.80
N GLN A 212 24.17 5.00 -6.94
CA GLN A 212 24.72 5.43 -8.22
C GLN A 212 25.25 4.22 -9.01
N VAL A 213 24.90 4.12 -10.28
CA VAL A 213 25.35 3.05 -11.18
C VAL A 213 25.55 3.65 -12.58
N GLY A 214 26.77 3.57 -13.11
CA GLY A 214 27.09 4.03 -14.47
C GLY A 214 26.72 5.50 -14.74
N GLY A 215 26.96 6.40 -13.78
CA GLY A 215 26.63 7.82 -13.90
C GLY A 215 25.15 8.18 -13.71
N ARG A 216 24.27 7.20 -13.52
CA ARG A 216 22.84 7.41 -13.19
C ARG A 216 22.55 7.06 -11.73
N PHE A 217 21.44 7.56 -11.22
CA PHE A 217 20.96 7.28 -9.87
C PHE A 217 19.71 6.42 -9.92
N VAL A 218 19.67 5.39 -9.07
CA VAL A 218 18.49 4.59 -8.78
C VAL A 218 18.15 4.78 -7.32
N TRP A 219 16.91 5.16 -7.04
CA TRP A 219 16.44 5.44 -5.70
C TRP A 219 15.12 4.73 -5.47
N LEU A 220 14.96 4.24 -4.25
CA LEU A 220 13.75 3.56 -3.81
C LEU A 220 13.20 4.33 -2.62
N VAL A 221 11.94 4.74 -2.74
CA VAL A 221 11.26 5.57 -1.76
C VAL A 221 9.99 4.87 -1.30
N GLY A 222 9.82 4.74 0.01
CA GLY A 222 8.57 4.25 0.59
C GLY A 222 8.69 3.80 2.03
N ASN A 223 7.58 3.25 2.54
CA ASN A 223 7.39 2.94 3.94
C ASN A 223 7.96 1.56 4.30
N LEU A 224 9.30 1.46 4.29
CA LEU A 224 10.06 0.26 4.65
C LEU A 224 11.31 0.64 5.45
N PRO A 225 11.88 -0.29 6.24
CA PRO A 225 13.19 -0.11 6.85
C PRO A 225 14.25 0.27 5.81
N GLY A 226 15.13 1.22 6.15
CA GLY A 226 16.18 1.69 5.25
C GLY A 226 17.13 0.57 4.80
N THR A 227 17.39 -0.41 5.67
CA THR A 227 18.19 -1.61 5.36
C THR A 227 17.59 -2.43 4.23
N ASP A 228 16.27 -2.60 4.22
CA ASP A 228 15.56 -3.38 3.20
C ASP A 228 15.57 -2.64 1.86
N LEU A 229 15.39 -1.31 1.90
CA LEU A 229 15.48 -0.46 0.72
C LEU A 229 16.89 -0.47 0.11
N GLN A 230 17.94 -0.42 0.94
CA GLN A 230 19.33 -0.49 0.49
C GLN A 230 19.67 -1.87 -0.08
N ALA A 231 19.26 -2.94 0.62
CA ALA A 231 19.45 -4.32 0.16
C ALA A 231 18.82 -4.54 -1.22
N ALA A 232 17.64 -3.96 -1.46
CA ALA A 232 16.96 -4.07 -2.76
C ALA A 232 17.78 -3.51 -3.92
N LEU A 233 18.50 -2.41 -3.69
CA LEU A 233 19.31 -1.74 -4.71
C LEU A 233 20.74 -2.30 -4.81
N SER A 234 21.23 -2.98 -3.77
CA SER A 234 22.64 -3.37 -3.60
C SER A 234 23.22 -4.24 -4.73
N GLY A 235 22.38 -4.98 -5.45
CA GLY A 235 22.79 -5.87 -6.53
C GLY A 235 22.78 -5.27 -7.93
N ILE A 236 22.28 -4.03 -8.10
CA ILE A 236 22.10 -3.42 -9.43
C ILE A 236 23.45 -3.22 -10.11
N ARG A 237 23.58 -3.78 -11.32
CA ARG A 237 24.83 -3.81 -12.10
C ARG A 237 24.90 -2.72 -13.19
N ARG A 238 23.76 -2.38 -13.80
CA ARG A 238 23.64 -1.35 -14.83
C ARG A 238 22.25 -0.71 -14.79
N VAL A 239 22.10 0.42 -15.47
CA VAL A 239 20.82 1.13 -15.63
C VAL A 239 20.57 1.39 -17.11
N ASP A 240 19.49 0.84 -17.63
CA ASP A 240 18.98 1.06 -19.00
C ASP A 240 17.47 1.23 -18.94
N ASP A 241 16.96 2.44 -19.18
CA ASP A 241 15.53 2.74 -19.10
C ASP A 241 14.77 2.42 -20.39
N THR A 242 15.45 2.02 -21.48
CA THR A 242 14.83 1.72 -22.78
C THR A 242 13.73 0.66 -22.69
N PRO A 243 13.91 -0.50 -22.01
CA PRO A 243 12.86 -1.52 -21.89
C PRO A 243 11.59 -1.02 -21.19
N LEU A 244 11.67 0.03 -20.37
CA LEU A 244 10.53 0.60 -19.66
C LEU A 244 9.73 1.59 -20.52
N GLY A 245 10.33 2.10 -21.61
CA GLY A 245 9.71 3.10 -22.48
C GLY A 245 8.42 2.62 -23.16
N THR A 246 8.29 1.31 -23.41
CA THR A 246 7.08 0.72 -24.03
C THR A 246 5.84 0.74 -23.13
N PHE A 247 6.01 1.10 -21.85
CA PHE A 247 4.93 1.19 -20.85
C PHE A 247 4.50 2.62 -20.56
N LEU A 248 5.15 3.60 -21.20
CA LEU A 248 4.78 4.99 -21.09
C LEU A 248 3.61 5.30 -22.04
N PRO A 249 2.71 6.22 -21.65
CA PRO A 249 1.74 6.75 -22.61
C PRO A 249 2.49 7.38 -23.80
N PRO A 250 1.91 7.34 -25.01
CA PRO A 250 2.47 8.03 -26.17
C PRO A 250 2.73 9.49 -25.79
N THR A 251 3.91 9.99 -26.12
CA THR A 251 4.15 11.43 -26.04
C THR A 251 3.20 12.08 -27.03
N ASP A 252 2.31 12.98 -26.58
CA ASP A 252 1.50 13.78 -27.49
C ASP A 252 2.46 14.50 -28.45
N SER A 253 2.48 14.10 -29.73
CA SER A 253 3.17 14.84 -30.78
C SER A 253 2.49 16.19 -30.87
N LYS A 254 3.14 17.23 -30.34
CA LYS A 254 2.87 18.60 -30.72
C LYS A 254 3.73 18.88 -31.94
N ASP A 255 3.10 18.81 -33.11
CA ASP A 255 3.50 19.64 -34.25
C ASP A 255 3.07 21.10 -33.98
#